data_AF-A0A1I7SV36-F1
#
_entry.id   AF-A0A1I7SV36-F1
#
_cell.length_a   1.000
_cell.length_b   1.000
_cell.length_c   1.000
_cell.angle_alpha   90.00
_cell.angle_beta   90.00
_cell.angle_gamma   90.00
#
_symmetry.space_group_name_H-M   'P 1'
#
loop_
_entity.id
_entity.type
_entity.pdbx_description
1 polymer ?
#
loop_
_entity_poly.entity_id
_entity_poly.type
_entity_poly.pdbx_seq_one_letter_code
_entity_poly.pdbx_strand_id
1 'polypeptide(L)'
;MGCGILTPRWIWIRNFGFSGLFGHICETDDGGTVIISEACLKDGYTIFDGPYRHATLVLVFLSAASFVISLACGVLTQCWLKHRFFTVTFALNLIATSFGYLGTHTFCEHFSIGAEGNPDVINIAPKWSDIYFEYGYFLYLGGVNLGLIGGLASGLIYFIE
;
A
#
# COMPACT_ATOMS: atom_id res chain seq x y z
N MET A 1 3.55 7.50 -0.14
CA MET A 1 2.38 6.61 -0.06
C MET A 1 1.67 6.48 -1.42
N GLY A 2 1.19 7.57 -2.04
CA GLY A 2 0.39 7.51 -3.28
C GLY A 2 0.99 6.74 -4.48
N CYS A 3 2.29 6.92 -4.77
CA CYS A 3 2.95 6.18 -5.88
C CYS A 3 3.00 4.67 -5.65
N GLY A 4 3.04 4.23 -4.38
CA GLY A 4 2.95 2.81 -4.03
C GLY A 4 1.57 2.25 -4.31
N ILE A 5 0.49 3.00 -4.11
CA ILE A 5 -0.90 2.53 -4.34
C ILE A 5 -1.18 2.26 -5.82
N LEU A 6 -0.69 3.16 -6.68
CA LEU A 6 -1.01 3.14 -8.11
C LEU A 6 -0.16 2.15 -8.93
N THR A 7 0.92 1.63 -8.36
CA THR A 7 1.78 0.69 -9.08
C THR A 7 1.13 -0.69 -9.18
N PRO A 8 1.22 -1.37 -10.34
CA PRO A 8 0.75 -2.74 -10.49
C PRO A 8 1.73 -3.79 -9.92
N ARG A 9 2.84 -3.36 -9.29
CA ARG A 9 3.89 -4.27 -8.81
C ARG A 9 3.99 -4.27 -7.29
N TRP A 10 3.01 -4.90 -6.64
CA TRP A 10 3.02 -5.13 -5.19
C TRP A 10 3.60 -6.49 -4.84
N ILE A 11 3.17 -7.50 -5.59
CA ILE A 11 3.62 -8.88 -5.48
C ILE A 11 4.09 -9.35 -6.85
N TRP A 12 5.17 -10.11 -6.87
CA TRP A 12 5.59 -10.91 -8.02
C TRP A 12 5.44 -12.39 -7.68
N ILE A 13 4.81 -13.13 -8.59
CA ILE A 13 4.68 -14.58 -8.52
C ILE A 13 5.56 -15.16 -9.62
N ARG A 14 6.57 -15.94 -9.22
CA ARG A 14 7.53 -16.55 -10.13
C ARG A 14 6.81 -17.43 -11.14
N ASN A 15 7.18 -17.31 -12.41
CA ASN A 15 6.59 -18.02 -13.55
C ASN A 15 5.12 -17.64 -13.87
N PHE A 16 4.58 -16.60 -13.25
CA PHE A 16 3.23 -16.12 -13.56
C PHE A 16 3.23 -14.64 -13.92
N GLY A 17 3.66 -13.76 -12.99
CA GLY A 17 3.66 -12.33 -13.26
C GLY A 17 3.46 -11.47 -12.01
N PHE A 18 3.03 -10.23 -12.22
CA PHE A 18 2.89 -9.22 -11.15
C PHE A 18 1.44 -9.00 -10.77
N SER A 19 1.15 -8.83 -9.48
CA SER A 19 -0.15 -8.36 -9.01
C SER A 19 -0.02 -7.02 -8.30
N GLY A 20 -0.92 -6.10 -8.61
CA GLY A 20 -1.09 -4.84 -7.89
C GLY A 20 -1.98 -4.99 -6.66
N LEU A 21 -2.11 -3.91 -5.88
CA LEU A 21 -3.04 -3.84 -4.74
C LEU A 21 -4.50 -4.11 -5.15
N PHE A 22 -4.87 -3.71 -6.36
CA PHE A 22 -6.20 -3.95 -6.89
C PHE A 22 -6.43 -5.39 -7.37
N GLY A 23 -5.44 -6.28 -7.24
CA GLY A 23 -5.59 -7.71 -7.56
C GLY A 23 -5.60 -8.05 -9.04
N HIS A 24 -5.29 -7.12 -9.93
CA HIS A 24 -5.09 -7.42 -11.35
C HIS A 24 -3.71 -8.03 -11.54
N ILE A 25 -3.66 -9.19 -12.19
CA ILE A 25 -2.42 -9.88 -12.52
C ILE A 25 -1.99 -9.50 -13.93
N CYS A 26 -0.72 -9.16 -14.09
CA CYS A 26 -0.08 -8.95 -15.37
C CYS A 26 0.89 -10.11 -15.62
N GLU A 27 0.55 -10.95 -16.58
CA GLU A 27 1.39 -12.07 -17.00
C GLU A 27 2.70 -11.58 -17.63
N THR A 28 3.77 -12.33 -17.38
CA THR A 28 5.09 -12.13 -17.99
C THR A 28 5.39 -13.30 -18.91
N ASP A 29 6.03 -13.05 -20.05
CA ASP A 29 6.54 -14.13 -20.90
C ASP A 29 7.70 -14.89 -20.23
N ASP A 30 8.12 -16.02 -20.81
CA ASP A 30 9.25 -16.84 -20.34
C ASP A 30 10.59 -16.06 -20.26
N GLY A 31 10.67 -14.89 -20.90
CA GLY A 31 11.81 -13.97 -20.84
C GLY A 31 11.73 -12.93 -19.72
N GLY A 32 10.65 -12.93 -18.91
CA GLY A 32 10.40 -11.93 -17.88
C GLY A 32 9.92 -10.58 -18.44
N THR A 33 9.61 -10.52 -19.73
CA THR A 33 9.03 -9.33 -20.36
C THR A 33 7.56 -9.26 -19.99
N VAL A 34 7.14 -8.11 -19.45
CA VAL A 34 5.71 -7.87 -19.20
C VAL A 34 5.02 -7.81 -20.55
N ILE A 35 4.17 -8.80 -20.85
CA ILE A 35 3.26 -8.70 -21.98
C ILE A 35 2.20 -7.68 -21.53
N ILE A 36 2.38 -6.41 -21.90
CA ILE A 36 1.36 -5.39 -21.70
C ILE A 36 0.23 -5.70 -22.69
N SER A 37 -0.56 -6.72 -22.40
CA SER A 37 -1.81 -6.98 -23.09
C SER A 37 -2.91 -6.17 -22.40
N GLU A 38 -3.90 -5.71 -23.18
CA GLU A 38 -5.14 -5.11 -22.65
C GLU A 38 -5.85 -6.01 -21.62
N ALA A 39 -5.44 -7.28 -21.46
CA ALA A 39 -5.99 -8.24 -20.51
C ALA A 39 -5.67 -7.93 -19.04
N CYS A 40 -4.60 -7.18 -18.72
CA CYS A 40 -4.36 -6.72 -17.33
C CYS A 40 -5.52 -5.88 -16.79
N LEU A 41 -6.36 -5.31 -17.66
CA LEU A 41 -7.37 -4.30 -17.32
C LEU A 41 -8.82 -4.77 -17.47
N LYS A 42 -9.10 -5.92 -18.07
CA LYS A 42 -10.48 -6.27 -18.49
C LYS A 42 -11.05 -7.57 -17.96
N ASP A 43 -10.25 -8.63 -17.79
CA ASP A 43 -10.73 -9.97 -17.39
C ASP A 43 -9.78 -10.65 -16.37
N GLY A 44 -8.97 -9.86 -15.65
CA GLY A 44 -7.95 -10.37 -14.73
C GLY A 44 -8.56 -11.11 -13.54
N TYR A 45 -8.19 -12.38 -13.37
CA TYR A 45 -8.46 -13.15 -12.16
C TYR A 45 -7.99 -12.35 -10.94
N THR A 46 -8.91 -12.06 -10.02
CA THR A 46 -8.56 -11.46 -8.74
C THR A 46 -8.11 -12.57 -7.79
N ILE A 47 -6.80 -12.67 -7.56
CA ILE A 47 -6.23 -13.59 -6.53
C ILE A 47 -6.89 -13.33 -5.16
N PHE A 48 -7.38 -12.11 -4.97
CA PHE A 48 -7.85 -11.56 -3.70
C PHE A 48 -9.35 -11.23 -3.68
N ASP A 49 -10.22 -12.04 -4.29
CA ASP A 49 -11.65 -11.77 -4.18
C ASP A 49 -12.19 -12.13 -2.79
N GLY A 50 -12.63 -11.12 -2.03
CA GLY A 50 -13.16 -11.29 -0.68
C GLY A 50 -13.26 -10.00 0.16
N PRO A 51 -13.93 -10.07 1.32
CA PRO A 51 -14.11 -8.91 2.22
C PRO A 51 -12.78 -8.30 2.70
N TYR A 52 -11.71 -9.10 2.75
CA TYR A 52 -10.39 -8.67 3.21
C TYR A 52 -9.65 -7.79 2.20
N ARG A 53 -9.88 -7.98 0.89
CA ARG A 53 -9.36 -7.05 -0.13
C ARG A 53 -10.01 -5.69 0.02
N HIS A 54 -11.33 -5.64 0.22
CA HIS A 54 -12.02 -4.39 0.48
C HIS A 54 -11.50 -3.72 1.76
N ALA A 55 -11.30 -4.48 2.85
CA ALA A 55 -10.71 -3.96 4.07
C ALA A 55 -9.30 -3.37 3.85
N THR A 56 -8.43 -4.10 3.15
CA THR A 56 -7.07 -3.66 2.79
C THR A 56 -7.11 -2.37 1.97
N LEU A 57 -7.93 -2.34 0.92
CA LEU A 57 -8.09 -1.16 0.07
C LEU A 57 -8.58 0.04 0.88
N VAL A 58 -9.61 -0.14 1.72
CA VAL A 58 -10.15 0.92 2.57
C VAL A 58 -9.07 1.47 3.51
N LEU A 59 -8.32 0.61 4.19
CA LEU A 59 -7.23 1.03 5.09
C LEU A 59 -6.14 1.80 4.33
N VAL A 60 -5.75 1.32 3.16
CA VAL A 60 -4.74 1.97 2.31
C VAL A 60 -5.22 3.33 1.80
N PHE A 61 -6.48 3.45 1.39
CA PHE A 61 -7.06 4.72 0.95
C PHE A 61 -7.23 5.72 2.11
N LEU A 62 -7.67 5.26 3.29
CA LEU A 62 -7.74 6.10 4.49
C LEU A 62 -6.35 6.61 4.87
N SER A 63 -5.33 5.75 4.84
CA SER A 63 -3.94 6.14 5.07
C SER A 63 -3.50 7.25 4.12
N ALA A 64 -3.72 7.07 2.82
CA ALA A 64 -3.36 8.07 1.81
C ALA A 64 -4.14 9.39 1.95
N ALA A 65 -5.44 9.31 2.21
CA ALA A 65 -6.28 10.50 2.41
C ALA A 65 -5.83 11.30 3.63
N SER A 66 -5.60 10.64 4.77
CA SER A 66 -5.08 11.28 5.98
C SER A 66 -3.71 11.92 5.75
N PHE A 67 -2.83 11.29 4.97
CA PHE A 67 -1.53 11.86 4.61
C PHE A 67 -1.66 13.12 3.74
N VAL A 68 -2.57 13.12 2.75
CA VAL A 68 -2.84 14.29 1.90
C VAL A 68 -3.39 15.46 2.73
N ILE A 69 -4.33 15.19 3.63
CA ILE A 69 -4.87 16.22 4.55
C ILE A 69 -3.75 16.75 5.46
N SER A 70 -2.90 15.86 5.98
CA SER A 70 -1.74 16.24 6.80
C SER A 70 -0.78 17.17 6.06
N LEU A 71 -0.48 16.87 4.79
CA LEU A 71 0.35 17.71 3.94
C LEU A 71 -0.28 19.11 3.74
N ALA A 72 -1.59 19.16 3.47
CA ALA A 72 -2.32 20.41 3.34
C ALA A 72 -2.28 21.23 4.64
N CYS A 73 -2.46 20.59 5.79
CA CYS A 73 -2.31 21.23 7.11
C CYS A 73 -0.89 21.76 7.32
N GLY A 74 0.14 20.99 6.95
CA GLY A 74 1.54 21.41 7.05
C GLY A 74 1.86 22.66 6.21
N VAL A 75 1.32 22.73 4.98
CA VAL A 75 1.45 23.93 4.12
C VAL A 75 0.74 25.13 4.76
N LEU A 76 -0.47 24.93 5.31
CA LEU A 76 -1.21 26.01 5.98
C LEU A 76 -0.48 26.53 7.24
N THR A 77 0.28 25.68 7.94
CA THR A 77 1.11 26.11 9.07
C THR A 77 2.13 27.17 8.65
N GLN A 78 2.74 27.02 7.46
CA GLN A 78 3.72 27.98 6.93
C GLN A 78 3.08 29.32 6.57
N CYS A 79 1.83 29.31 6.08
CA CYS A 79 1.14 30.53 5.67
C CYS A 79 0.53 31.33 6.82
N TRP A 80 0.08 30.65 7.89
CA TRP A 80 -0.76 31.28 8.92
C TRP A 80 -0.16 31.28 10.33
N LEU A 81 1.05 30.71 10.53
CA LEU A 81 1.81 30.73 11.80
C LEU A 81 0.95 30.33 13.02
N LYS A 82 0.08 29.32 12.89
CA LYS A 82 -0.75 28.86 14.02
C LYS A 82 -0.26 27.52 14.54
N HIS A 83 0.21 27.50 15.79
CA HIS A 83 0.58 26.27 16.53
C HIS A 83 -0.48 25.17 16.46
N ARG A 84 -1.77 25.54 16.34
CA ARG A 84 -2.90 24.60 16.21
C ARG A 84 -2.77 23.65 15.01
N PHE A 85 -2.11 24.06 13.93
CA PHE A 85 -1.95 23.20 12.75
C PHE A 85 -0.85 22.14 12.94
N PHE A 86 0.14 22.36 13.80
CA PHE A 86 1.14 21.33 14.12
C PHE A 86 0.50 20.14 14.84
N THR A 87 -0.38 20.40 15.81
CA THR A 87 -1.12 19.33 16.52
C THR A 87 -1.98 18.51 15.56
N VAL A 88 -2.67 19.17 14.64
CA VAL A 88 -3.51 18.50 13.63
C VAL A 88 -2.65 17.69 12.66
N THR A 89 -1.54 18.25 12.19
CA THR A 89 -0.58 17.58 11.30
C THR A 89 0.02 16.34 11.96
N PHE A 90 0.40 16.45 13.25
CA PHE A 90 0.89 15.34 14.05
C PHE A 90 -0.15 14.21 14.15
N ALA A 91 -1.37 14.54 14.57
CA ALA A 91 -2.45 13.57 14.72
C ALA A 91 -2.80 12.88 13.39
N LEU A 92 -2.89 13.63 12.30
CA LEU A 92 -3.18 13.08 10.97
C LEU A 92 -2.07 12.16 10.45
N ASN A 93 -0.80 12.50 10.71
CA ASN A 93 0.31 11.61 10.37
C ASN A 93 0.23 10.29 11.15
N LEU A 94 -0.05 10.33 12.45
CA LEU A 94 -0.21 9.11 13.26
C LEU A 94 -1.38 8.23 12.79
N ILE A 95 -2.51 8.86 12.44
CA ILE A 95 -3.66 8.16 11.87
C ILE A 95 -3.29 7.54 10.52
N ALA A 96 -2.67 8.31 9.63
CA ALA A 96 -2.21 7.86 8.32
C ALA A 96 -1.28 6.66 8.45
N THR A 97 -0.33 6.70 9.39
CA THR A 97 0.64 5.61 9.60
C THR A 97 0.00 4.37 10.19
N SER A 98 -0.93 4.55 11.13
CA SER A 98 -1.66 3.43 11.75
C SER A 98 -2.49 2.67 10.72
N PHE A 99 -3.28 3.39 9.90
CA PHE A 99 -3.98 2.77 8.78
C PHE A 99 -3.03 2.19 7.74
N GLY A 100 -1.88 2.82 7.54
CA GLY A 100 -0.82 2.34 6.65
C GLY A 100 -0.32 0.95 7.05
N TYR A 101 0.11 0.80 8.31
CA TYR A 101 0.58 -0.47 8.85
C TYR A 101 -0.52 -1.51 8.94
N LEU A 102 -1.72 -1.15 9.41
CA LEU A 102 -2.87 -2.06 9.43
C LEU A 102 -3.19 -2.56 8.03
N GLY A 103 -3.24 -1.67 7.03
CA GLY A 103 -3.46 -2.04 5.64
C GLY A 103 -2.39 -3.01 5.11
N THR A 104 -1.10 -2.74 5.37
CA THR A 104 -0.03 -3.68 4.98
C THR A 104 -0.10 -5.00 5.72
N HIS A 105 -0.49 -5.00 6.99
CA HIS A 105 -0.62 -6.22 7.78
C HIS A 105 -1.77 -7.08 7.27
N THR A 106 -2.97 -6.49 7.11
CA THR A 106 -4.14 -7.16 6.53
C THR A 106 -3.83 -7.70 5.14
N PHE A 107 -3.08 -6.96 4.32
CA PHE A 107 -2.64 -7.43 3.01
C PHE A 107 -1.78 -8.70 3.11
N CYS A 108 -0.72 -8.68 3.93
CA CYS A 108 0.19 -9.83 4.08
C CYS A 108 -0.50 -11.04 4.69
N GLU A 109 -1.31 -10.84 5.74
CA GLU A 109 -2.06 -11.90 6.40
C GLU A 109 -3.09 -12.53 5.46
N HIS A 110 -3.83 -11.71 4.71
CA HIS A 110 -4.78 -12.21 3.74
C HIS A 110 -4.10 -12.91 2.57
N PHE A 111 -2.95 -12.42 2.12
CA PHE A 111 -2.18 -13.12 1.11
C PHE A 111 -1.73 -14.51 1.60
N SER A 112 -1.30 -14.61 2.87
CA SER A 112 -0.97 -15.88 3.51
C SER A 112 -2.14 -16.87 3.47
N ILE A 113 -3.30 -16.45 3.97
CA ILE A 113 -4.49 -17.30 4.12
C ILE A 113 -5.14 -17.59 2.76
N GLY A 114 -5.22 -16.58 1.89
CA GLY A 114 -5.84 -16.67 0.57
C GLY A 114 -5.08 -17.60 -0.37
N ALA A 115 -3.76 -17.63 -0.30
CA ALA A 115 -2.95 -18.57 -1.08
C ALA A 115 -3.04 -20.01 -0.55
N GLU A 116 -3.16 -20.22 0.77
CA GLU A 116 -3.29 -21.57 1.36
C GLU A 116 -4.65 -22.22 1.08
N GLY A 117 -5.71 -21.43 0.95
CA GLY A 117 -7.08 -21.93 0.75
C GLY A 117 -7.52 -22.06 -0.71
N ASN A 118 -6.76 -21.51 -1.67
CA ASN A 118 -7.17 -21.46 -3.08
C ASN A 118 -6.33 -22.41 -3.96
N PRO A 119 -6.93 -23.51 -4.48
CA PRO A 119 -6.23 -24.47 -5.34
C PRO A 119 -5.58 -23.83 -6.58
N ASP A 120 -6.19 -22.77 -7.14
CA ASP A 120 -5.66 -22.09 -8.32
C ASP A 120 -4.35 -21.36 -7.99
N VAL A 121 -4.27 -20.73 -6.80
CA VAL A 121 -3.05 -20.08 -6.33
C VAL A 121 -1.96 -21.10 -6.00
N ILE A 122 -2.32 -22.25 -5.42
CA ILE A 122 -1.37 -23.34 -5.15
C ILE A 122 -0.81 -23.92 -6.46
N ASN A 123 -1.64 -24.03 -7.50
CA ASN A 123 -1.19 -24.49 -8.82
C ASN A 123 -0.23 -23.51 -9.49
N ILE A 124 -0.42 -22.21 -9.27
CA ILE A 124 0.40 -21.14 -9.85
C ILE A 124 1.69 -20.89 -9.03
N ALA A 125 1.59 -20.94 -7.70
CA ALA A 125 2.67 -20.68 -6.74
C ALA A 125 2.75 -21.83 -5.72
N PRO A 126 3.25 -23.02 -6.12
CA PRO A 126 3.23 -24.22 -5.28
C PRO A 126 4.16 -24.12 -4.06
N LYS A 127 5.07 -23.15 -4.03
CA LYS A 127 5.94 -22.88 -2.89
C LYS A 127 5.90 -21.40 -2.54
N TRP A 128 5.88 -21.10 -1.24
CA TRP A 128 5.99 -19.73 -0.72
C TRP A 128 7.23 -18.97 -1.22
N SER A 129 8.30 -19.71 -1.54
CA SER A 129 9.53 -19.15 -2.13
C SER A 129 9.33 -18.58 -3.54
N ASP A 130 8.18 -18.80 -4.16
CA ASP A 130 7.86 -18.28 -5.49
C ASP A 130 7.17 -16.91 -5.44
N ILE A 131 6.91 -16.38 -4.25
CA ILE A 131 6.26 -15.08 -4.07
C ILE A 131 7.24 -14.07 -3.48
N TYR A 132 7.36 -12.92 -4.16
CA TYR A 132 8.24 -11.83 -3.76
C TYR A 132 7.42 -10.54 -3.60
N PHE A 133 7.67 -9.81 -2.52
CA PHE A 133 7.21 -8.42 -2.42
C PHE A 133 8.04 -7.54 -3.35
N GLU A 134 7.35 -6.68 -4.07
CA GLU A 134 7.96 -5.83 -5.09
C GLU A 134 8.03 -4.37 -4.65
N TYR A 135 8.67 -3.54 -5.48
CA TYR A 135 8.93 -2.14 -5.15
C TYR A 135 7.66 -1.36 -4.77
N GLY A 136 6.48 -1.72 -5.26
CA GLY A 136 5.23 -1.05 -4.89
C GLY A 136 4.89 -1.16 -3.42
N TYR A 137 5.04 -2.36 -2.88
CA TYR A 137 4.89 -2.64 -1.46
C TYR A 137 5.89 -1.83 -0.64
N PHE A 138 7.18 -1.85 -1.03
CA PHE A 138 8.23 -1.12 -0.32
C PHE A 138 8.11 0.40 -0.45
N LEU A 139 7.66 0.94 -1.60
CA LEU A 139 7.38 2.37 -1.76
C LEU A 139 6.20 2.82 -0.89
N TYR A 140 5.16 1.99 -0.78
CA TYR A 140 4.04 2.27 0.10
C TYR A 140 4.51 2.29 1.57
N LEU A 141 5.19 1.22 2.01
CA LEU A 141 5.72 1.10 3.37
C LEU A 141 6.76 2.18 3.71
N GLY A 142 7.63 2.54 2.76
CA GLY A 142 8.55 3.67 2.90
C GLY A 142 7.79 4.98 3.10
N GLY A 143 6.71 5.19 2.35
CA GLY A 143 5.78 6.30 2.58
C GLY A 143 5.14 6.30 3.96
N VAL A 144 4.74 5.13 4.47
CA VAL A 144 4.23 4.95 5.84
C VAL A 144 5.28 5.38 6.87
N ASN A 145 6.51 4.88 6.76
CA ASN A 145 7.60 5.25 7.67
C ASN A 145 7.91 6.76 7.63
N LEU A 146 7.91 7.38 6.44
CA LEU A 146 8.11 8.83 6.30
C LEU A 146 6.98 9.64 6.96
N GLY A 147 5.73 9.18 6.86
CA GLY A 147 4.61 9.77 7.58
C GLY A 147 4.80 9.72 9.09
N LEU A 148 5.32 8.62 9.62
CA LEU A 148 5.56 8.46 11.06
C LEU A 148 6.65 9.43 11.53
N ILE A 149 7.77 9.48 10.82
CA ILE A 149 8.87 10.39 11.14
C ILE A 149 8.42 11.85 11.04
N GLY A 150 7.68 12.21 9.97
CA GLY A 150 7.12 13.55 9.79
C GLY A 150 6.13 13.93 10.90
N GLY A 151 5.29 12.98 11.33
CA GLY A 151 4.43 13.11 12.49
C GLY A 151 5.25 13.42 13.75
N LEU A 152 6.17 12.54 14.13
CA LEU A 152 6.99 12.72 15.33
C LEU A 152 7.77 14.04 15.32
N ALA A 153 8.31 14.44 14.18
CA ALA A 153 8.99 15.73 14.02
C ALA A 153 8.03 16.92 14.26
N SER A 154 6.83 16.89 13.67
CA SER A 154 5.81 17.93 13.89
C SER A 154 5.34 17.99 15.35
N GLY A 155 5.25 16.84 16.03
CA GLY A 155 4.95 16.77 17.45
C GLY A 155 6.05 17.38 18.32
N LEU A 156 7.33 17.11 18.00
CA LEU A 156 8.46 17.68 18.74
C LEU A 156 8.51 19.22 18.61
N ILE A 157 8.29 19.75 17.41
CA ILE A 157 8.24 21.21 17.18
C ILE A 157 7.14 21.84 18.04
N TYR A 158 5.96 21.20 18.12
CA TYR A 158 4.85 21.65 18.96
C TYR A 158 5.19 21.71 20.47
N PHE A 159 6.12 20.89 20.98
CA PHE A 159 6.51 20.92 22.40
C PHE A 159 7.62 21.94 22.71
N ILE A 160 8.42 22.30 21.72
CA ILE A 160 9.52 23.27 21.89
C ILE A 160 8.96 24.70 21.88
N GLU A 161 7.95 24.94 21.05
CA GLU A 161 7.22 26.21 20.97
C GLU A 161 6.16 26.35 22.07
#